data_AF-A0A6A6EUR7-F1
#
_entry.id   AF-A0A6A6EUR7-F1
#
_cell.length_a   1.000
_cell.length_b   1.000
_cell.length_c   1.000
_cell.angle_alpha   90.00
_cell.angle_beta   90.00
_cell.angle_gamma   90.00
#
_symmetry.space_group_name_H-M   'P 1'
#
loop_
_entity.id
_entity.type
_entity.pdbx_description
1 polymer ?
#
loop_
_entity_poly.entity_id
_entity_poly.type
_entity_poly.pdbx_seq_one_letter_code
_entity_poly.pdbx_strand_id
1 'polypeptide(L)'
;MANQNSKLTSLRSYLVPHLSRDTCLGFLAGGGFALTLSNCSLAVHGLNTLVEPVRKFVLARCVPRTLIICAALGFTVWARRFLLHSPRCFGSPLKILNVTENPSSFPSLIRSANVELAPRLTNEDIAQAVILRGSQDSHRKVVKVGSNMVAKLRLDPEAAEAESMTFIRNHTTIPVPRVLNTYEEEGYRYILMEFVEGELLEKIWGKLSSSERSVILNELKDYICQMRQIKCPNGTPIGSITGGPAIDRRQLDSAKDGPFKSEADFNEWQLAQLHEETPLSRRDLFAALHRTDHEIVFSHGDLAFHNIIVREGHIAAIIDWEYSGWYPEHWDYCKTRSFLSGTDELYDCCKRIFEKQYYSEYFMDEWFTREVRHGGF
;
A
#
# COMPACT_ATOMS: atom_id res chain seq x y z
N MET A 1 31.02 -0.10 67.61
CA MET A 1 30.97 0.41 66.23
C MET A 1 30.46 -0.70 65.35
N ALA A 2 29.22 -0.61 64.87
CA ALA A 2 28.54 -1.65 64.11
C ALA A 2 27.91 -1.08 62.84
N ASN A 3 28.06 -1.85 61.77
CA ASN A 3 27.47 -1.73 60.44
C ASN A 3 25.96 -1.42 60.49
N GLN A 4 25.49 -0.38 59.78
CA GLN A 4 24.07 -0.18 59.49
C GLN A 4 23.83 -0.07 57.98
N ASN A 5 23.68 -1.23 57.35
CA ASN A 5 22.89 -1.40 56.13
C ASN A 5 21.42 -1.55 56.56
N SER A 6 20.58 -0.55 56.29
CA SER A 6 19.12 -0.70 56.40
C SER A 6 18.43 -0.31 55.10
N LYS A 7 18.07 -1.36 54.34
CA LYS A 7 16.87 -1.49 53.51
C LYS A 7 16.50 -0.29 52.62
N LEU A 8 17.12 -0.23 51.44
CA LEU A 8 16.42 0.22 50.23
C LEU A 8 15.29 -0.78 49.95
N THR A 9 14.13 -0.57 50.55
CA THR A 9 12.90 -1.24 50.15
C THR A 9 12.62 -0.84 48.71
N SER A 10 12.81 -1.77 47.78
CA SER A 10 12.55 -1.52 46.36
C SER A 10 11.12 -0.98 46.17
N LEU A 11 10.91 -0.11 45.19
CA LEU A 11 9.56 0.35 44.80
C LEU A 11 8.57 -0.84 44.62
N ARG A 12 9.11 -1.99 44.18
CA ARG A 12 8.38 -3.25 44.01
C ARG A 12 7.74 -3.74 45.31
N SER A 13 8.44 -3.65 46.44
CA SER A 13 7.91 -4.04 47.76
C SER A 13 6.83 -3.08 48.31
N TYR A 14 6.78 -1.84 47.82
CA TYR A 14 5.78 -0.85 48.22
C TYR A 14 4.49 -0.95 47.41
N LEU A 15 4.59 -1.37 46.14
CA LEU A 15 3.47 -1.41 45.20
C LEU A 15 2.66 -2.71 45.24
N VAL A 16 3.31 -3.86 45.51
CA VAL A 16 2.68 -5.19 45.49
C VAL A 16 1.49 -5.34 46.46
N PRO A 17 1.46 -4.75 47.67
CA PRO A 17 0.31 -4.87 48.58
C PRO A 17 -0.94 -4.10 48.14
N HIS A 18 -0.81 -3.15 47.20
CA HIS A 18 -1.89 -2.25 46.77
C HIS A 18 -2.49 -2.62 45.41
N LEU A 19 -2.07 -3.74 44.82
CA LEU A 19 -2.66 -4.30 43.59
C LEU A 19 -3.93 -5.09 43.95
N SER A 20 -5.10 -4.46 43.87
CA SER A 20 -6.38 -5.18 43.90
C SER A 20 -6.65 -5.85 42.55
N ARG A 21 -7.65 -6.74 42.50
CA ARG A 21 -8.05 -7.58 41.35
C ARG A 21 -8.31 -6.81 40.03
N ASP A 22 -8.37 -5.48 40.07
CA ASP A 22 -8.67 -4.61 38.93
C ASP A 22 -7.44 -3.86 38.36
N THR A 23 -6.22 -4.36 38.61
CA THR A 23 -4.99 -3.76 38.05
C THR A 23 -4.56 -4.46 36.76
N CYS A 24 -4.58 -3.74 35.63
CA CYS A 24 -4.05 -4.23 34.35
C CYS A 24 -2.61 -3.75 34.15
N LEU A 25 -1.71 -4.71 33.88
CA LEU A 25 -0.33 -4.44 33.45
C LEU A 25 -0.27 -4.52 31.92
N GLY A 26 0.10 -3.42 31.26
CA GLY A 26 0.31 -3.37 29.82
C GLY A 26 1.77 -3.11 29.47
N PHE A 27 2.30 -3.84 28.49
CA PHE A 27 3.60 -3.58 27.88
C PHE A 27 3.41 -2.70 26.64
N LEU A 28 4.13 -1.58 26.56
CA LEU A 28 4.20 -0.79 25.33
C LEU A 28 5.36 -1.30 24.45
N ALA A 29 5.09 -1.46 23.15
CA ALA A 29 6.10 -1.77 22.15
C ALA A 29 7.15 -0.65 22.13
N GLY A 30 8.35 -0.92 22.65
CA GLY A 30 9.40 0.07 22.88
C GLY A 30 10.09 -0.02 24.25
N GLY A 31 9.73 -0.97 25.11
CA GLY A 31 10.48 -1.26 26.34
C GLY A 31 10.18 -0.34 27.54
N GLY A 32 9.06 0.38 27.52
CA GLY A 32 8.55 1.14 28.66
C GLY A 32 7.42 0.41 29.40
N PHE A 33 7.42 0.48 30.74
CA PHE A 33 6.32 0.00 31.58
C PHE A 33 5.26 1.10 31.74
N ALA A 34 3.99 0.78 31.45
CA ALA A 34 2.86 1.63 31.79
C ALA A 34 2.02 0.92 32.86
N LEU A 35 1.80 1.57 34.01
CA LEU A 35 0.93 1.08 35.06
C LEU A 35 -0.39 1.87 35.03
N THR A 36 -1.51 1.18 34.86
CA THR A 36 -2.83 1.80 34.89
C THR A 36 -3.52 1.42 36.20
N LEU A 37 -3.79 2.39 37.07
CA LEU A 37 -4.54 2.18 38.31
C LEU A 37 -5.99 2.62 38.12
N SER A 38 -6.92 1.67 38.20
CA SER A 38 -8.36 1.94 38.29
C SER A 38 -8.67 2.46 39.70
N ASN A 39 -9.29 3.64 39.79
CA ASN A 39 -9.45 4.35 41.04
C ASN A 39 -10.72 3.87 41.77
N CYS A 40 -10.62 2.78 42.51
CA CYS A 40 -11.52 2.47 43.61
C CYS A 40 -10.65 2.21 44.84
N SER A 41 -10.71 3.16 45.80
CA SER A 41 -10.01 3.16 47.10
C SER A 41 -8.62 3.83 47.16
N LEU A 42 -8.53 5.10 46.76
CA LEU A 42 -7.55 6.05 47.33
C LEU A 42 -8.27 6.98 48.32
N ALA A 43 -8.76 6.40 49.42
CA ALA A 43 -9.23 7.18 50.56
C ALA A 43 -8.03 7.63 51.38
N VAL A 44 -7.81 8.95 51.38
CA VAL A 44 -7.32 9.77 52.51
C VAL A 44 -6.28 9.11 53.42
N HIS A 45 -5.00 9.10 53.02
CA HIS A 45 -3.85 9.30 53.92
C HIS A 45 -2.55 9.36 53.10
N GLY A 46 -1.85 10.50 53.10
CA GLY A 46 -0.46 10.57 52.60
C GLY A 46 -0.08 11.70 51.64
N LEU A 47 -0.81 12.82 51.57
CA LEU A 47 -0.48 13.96 50.69
C LEU A 47 0.52 14.98 51.27
N ASN A 48 1.30 14.61 52.29
CA ASN A 48 2.23 15.54 52.97
C ASN A 48 3.73 15.37 52.62
N THR A 49 4.09 14.52 51.66
CA THR A 49 5.51 14.27 51.32
C THR A 49 5.87 14.52 49.85
N LEU A 50 5.04 15.26 49.10
CA LEU A 50 5.35 15.63 47.71
C LEU A 50 5.96 17.04 47.62
N VAL A 51 7.04 17.15 46.85
CA VAL A 51 7.79 18.39 46.57
C VAL A 51 6.93 19.37 45.75
N GLU A 52 7.13 20.67 45.99
CA GLU A 52 6.29 21.79 45.55
C GLU A 52 5.82 21.85 44.08
N PRO A 53 6.56 21.35 43.05
CA PRO A 53 6.07 21.40 41.67
C PRO A 53 4.81 20.54 41.43
N VAL A 54 4.59 19.50 42.25
CA VAL A 54 3.48 18.55 42.09
C VAL A 54 2.18 19.06 42.71
N ARG A 55 2.27 19.90 43.76
CA ARG A 55 1.09 20.48 44.43
C ARG A 55 0.29 21.40 43.51
N LYS A 56 0.96 22.10 42.59
CA LYS A 56 0.32 23.02 41.63
C LYS A 56 -0.45 22.31 40.52
N PHE A 57 -0.15 21.05 40.23
CA PHE A 57 -0.83 20.30 39.17
C PHE A 57 -2.17 19.67 39.62
N VAL A 58 -2.40 19.58 40.94
CA VAL A 58 -3.54 18.83 41.51
C VAL A 58 -4.77 19.69 41.80
N LEU A 59 -4.66 21.03 41.84
CA LEU A 59 -5.77 21.91 42.24
C LEU A 59 -6.56 22.57 41.10
N ALA A 60 -6.43 22.09 39.86
CA ALA A 60 -7.23 22.60 38.75
C ALA A 60 -8.11 21.51 38.13
N ARG A 61 -9.40 21.54 38.52
CA ARG A 61 -10.58 20.97 37.86
C ARG A 61 -10.82 19.45 38.00
N CYS A 62 -11.84 19.13 38.81
CA CYS A 62 -12.50 17.85 38.92
C CYS A 62 -13.31 17.48 37.66
N VAL A 63 -12.87 16.46 36.90
CA VAL A 63 -13.67 15.61 35.98
C VAL A 63 -12.93 14.25 35.87
N PRO A 64 -13.61 13.07 35.88
CA PRO A 64 -12.93 11.78 36.05
C PRO A 64 -12.10 11.44 34.82
N ARG A 65 -10.77 11.43 34.95
CA ARG A 65 -9.89 10.88 33.92
C ARG A 65 -8.81 10.02 34.57
N THR A 66 -8.60 8.86 33.96
CA THR A 66 -7.51 7.91 34.15
C THR A 66 -6.18 8.64 34.34
N LEU A 67 -5.50 8.37 35.46
CA LEU A 67 -4.17 8.90 35.73
C LEU A 67 -3.14 7.92 35.15
N ILE A 68 -2.43 8.32 34.09
CA ILE A 68 -1.29 7.56 33.54
C ILE A 68 -0.02 8.20 34.08
N ILE A 69 0.72 7.47 34.92
CA ILE A 69 2.04 7.91 35.41
C ILE A 69 3.11 7.25 34.53
N CYS A 70 3.77 8.04 33.70
CA CYS A 70 4.96 7.61 32.97
C CYS A 70 6.21 7.94 33.79
N ALA A 71 6.89 6.92 34.31
CA ALA A 71 8.21 7.07 34.91
C ALA A 71 9.28 6.77 33.85
N ALA A 72 9.90 7.81 33.28
CA ALA A 72 11.07 7.65 32.43
C ALA A 72 12.30 7.39 33.32
N LEU A 73 12.79 6.15 33.32
CA LEU A 73 14.12 5.85 33.86
C LEU A 73 15.15 6.28 32.81
N GLY A 74 15.79 7.42 33.07
CA GLY A 74 16.85 7.95 32.22
C GLY A 74 18.10 7.08 32.22
N PHE A 75 18.68 6.90 31.04
CA PHE A 75 20.12 6.75 30.87
C PHE A 75 20.61 7.89 29.99
N THR A 76 21.25 8.85 30.63
CA THR A 76 22.02 9.95 30.03
C THR A 76 23.44 9.48 29.74
N VAL A 77 23.86 9.52 28.48
CA VAL A 77 25.24 9.89 28.13
C VAL A 77 25.18 10.92 27.00
N TRP A 78 25.45 12.15 27.40
CA TRP A 78 25.34 13.38 26.62
C TRP A 78 26.70 13.74 26.00
N ALA A 79 26.63 14.24 24.78
CA ALA A 79 27.45 15.29 24.18
C ALA A 79 28.92 15.48 24.63
N ARG A 80 29.83 15.31 23.67
CA ARG A 80 30.97 16.22 23.48
C ARG A 80 31.23 16.39 21.99
N ARG A 81 30.76 17.53 21.45
CA ARG A 81 31.47 18.46 20.54
C ARG A 81 30.47 19.22 19.66
N PHE A 82 29.85 20.22 20.26
CA PHE A 82 29.65 21.50 19.58
C PHE A 82 30.90 22.35 19.85
N LEU A 83 31.25 23.21 18.90
CA LEU A 83 32.39 24.16 18.86
C LEU A 83 33.69 23.58 18.28
N LEU A 84 33.81 23.66 16.95
CA LEU A 84 34.90 24.39 16.28
C LEU A 84 34.49 24.65 14.82
N HIS A 85 34.68 25.90 14.41
CA HIS A 85 34.51 26.41 13.05
C HIS A 85 35.25 25.56 12.00
N SER A 86 34.66 25.40 10.81
CA SER A 86 35.15 26.10 9.61
C SER A 86 34.20 25.91 8.40
N PRO A 87 34.10 26.94 7.53
CA PRO A 87 33.23 26.94 6.36
C PRO A 87 33.95 26.39 5.13
N ARG A 88 33.25 25.72 4.21
CA ARG A 88 33.64 25.68 2.78
C ARG A 88 32.41 25.62 1.88
N CYS A 89 32.28 26.69 1.09
CA CYS A 89 31.47 26.83 -0.11
C CYS A 89 32.05 26.06 -1.31
N PHE A 90 31.31 26.18 -2.42
CA PHE A 90 31.54 25.80 -3.84
C PHE A 90 30.72 24.56 -4.24
N GLY A 91 29.63 24.68 -5.02
CA GLY A 91 29.54 25.34 -6.34
C GLY A 91 29.88 24.28 -7.39
N SER A 92 28.94 23.63 -8.07
CA SER A 92 28.16 24.10 -9.25
C SER A 92 27.53 22.84 -9.90
N PRO A 93 26.81 22.93 -11.04
CA PRO A 93 25.62 23.72 -11.35
C PRO A 93 24.39 22.82 -11.59
N LEU A 94 23.19 23.39 -11.45
CA LEU A 94 21.96 22.84 -12.03
C LEU A 94 22.16 22.60 -13.54
N LYS A 95 22.25 21.33 -13.95
CA LYS A 95 22.11 20.94 -15.36
C LYS A 95 20.63 20.83 -15.65
N ILE A 96 20.07 21.86 -16.30
CA ILE A 96 18.84 21.71 -17.06
C ILE A 96 19.19 20.82 -18.27
N LEU A 97 18.81 19.55 -18.19
CA LEU A 97 18.85 18.66 -19.34
C LEU A 97 17.57 18.90 -20.14
N ASN A 98 17.69 19.67 -21.21
CA ASN A 98 16.70 19.66 -22.29
C ASN A 98 16.81 18.31 -22.99
N VAL A 99 15.94 17.37 -22.64
CA VAL A 99 15.76 16.13 -23.39
C VAL A 99 14.68 16.38 -24.44
N THR A 100 15.11 16.96 -25.56
CA THR A 100 14.35 16.87 -26.82
C THR A 100 14.92 15.72 -27.63
N GLU A 101 14.63 14.48 -27.24
CA GLU A 101 14.78 13.33 -28.14
C GLU A 101 13.59 12.39 -28.00
N ASN A 102 12.86 12.30 -29.10
CA ASN A 102 11.64 11.56 -29.33
C ASN A 102 11.99 10.07 -29.48
N PRO A 103 11.53 9.14 -28.62
CA PRO A 103 11.63 7.71 -28.91
C PRO A 103 10.48 7.33 -29.85
N SER A 104 10.64 7.66 -31.13
CA SER A 104 9.86 7.08 -32.21
C SER A 104 10.28 5.61 -32.41
N SER A 105 9.59 4.68 -31.76
CA SER A 105 9.25 3.33 -32.29
C SER A 105 8.71 2.39 -31.20
N PHE A 106 7.56 2.72 -30.61
CA PHE A 106 6.67 1.64 -30.17
C PHE A 106 6.02 1.05 -31.42
N PRO A 107 6.05 -0.29 -31.61
CA PRO A 107 5.28 -0.92 -32.68
C PRO A 107 3.82 -0.50 -32.51
N SER A 108 3.24 0.13 -33.53
CA SER A 108 1.82 0.42 -33.57
C SER A 108 1.06 -0.89 -33.36
N LEU A 109 0.60 -1.12 -32.13
CA LEU A 109 -0.19 -2.28 -31.77
C LEU A 109 -1.54 -2.15 -32.48
N ILE A 110 -1.62 -2.88 -33.59
CA ILE A 110 -2.84 -3.47 -34.15
C ILE A 110 -3.85 -2.45 -34.71
N ARG A 111 -3.75 -2.18 -36.02
CA ARG A 111 -4.96 -2.02 -36.85
C ARG A 111 -5.68 -3.37 -36.83
N SER A 112 -6.65 -3.55 -35.95
CA SER A 112 -7.54 -4.70 -36.00
C SER A 112 -8.59 -4.48 -37.09
N ALA A 113 -9.08 -5.59 -37.64
CA ALA A 113 -10.14 -5.69 -38.64
C ALA A 113 -11.37 -4.82 -38.28
N ASN A 114 -12.25 -4.57 -39.25
CA ASN A 114 -13.53 -3.86 -39.12
C ASN A 114 -14.42 -4.41 -37.96
N VAL A 115 -14.06 -4.13 -36.71
CA VAL A 115 -14.89 -4.33 -35.53
C VAL A 115 -15.61 -3.02 -35.34
N GLU A 116 -16.93 -3.05 -35.51
CA GLU A 116 -17.77 -1.91 -35.22
C GLU A 116 -17.64 -1.58 -33.73
N LEU A 117 -17.01 -0.44 -33.43
CA LEU A 117 -16.84 0.04 -32.05
C LEU A 117 -18.22 0.33 -31.45
N ALA A 118 -18.39 0.06 -30.15
CA ALA A 118 -19.60 0.47 -29.47
C ALA A 118 -19.82 1.99 -29.60
N PRO A 119 -21.06 2.48 -29.76
CA PRO A 119 -21.33 3.91 -29.88
C PRO A 119 -20.87 4.66 -28.63
N ARG A 120 -20.51 5.94 -28.80
CA ARG A 120 -20.23 6.82 -27.66
C ARG A 120 -21.50 6.97 -26.83
N LEU A 121 -21.33 7.03 -25.51
CA LEU A 121 -22.41 7.27 -24.58
C LEU A 121 -22.89 8.71 -24.66
N THR A 122 -24.20 8.89 -24.62
CA THR A 122 -24.83 10.19 -24.40
C THR A 122 -24.90 10.52 -22.91
N ASN A 123 -25.12 11.79 -22.58
CA ASN A 123 -25.40 12.19 -21.20
C ASN A 123 -26.64 11.50 -20.61
N GLU A 124 -27.61 11.16 -21.45
CA GLU A 124 -28.81 10.42 -21.03
C GLU A 124 -28.47 8.97 -20.66
N ASP A 125 -27.62 8.30 -21.45
CA ASP A 125 -27.13 6.94 -21.13
C ASP A 125 -26.45 6.91 -19.76
N ILE A 126 -25.59 7.91 -19.48
CA ILE A 126 -24.88 8.01 -18.20
C ILE A 126 -25.83 8.35 -17.05
N ALA A 127 -26.86 9.15 -17.29
CA ALA A 127 -27.85 9.52 -16.27
C ALA A 127 -28.76 8.34 -15.88
N GLN A 128 -29.06 7.44 -16.82
CA GLN A 128 -29.89 6.25 -16.58
C GLN A 128 -29.08 5.02 -16.13
N ALA A 129 -27.75 5.10 -16.21
CA ALA A 129 -26.86 3.99 -15.87
C ALA A 129 -26.90 3.64 -14.37
N VAL A 130 -26.71 2.36 -14.08
CA VAL A 130 -26.59 1.89 -12.70
C VAL A 130 -25.16 2.13 -12.22
N ILE A 131 -24.98 2.91 -11.15
CA ILE A 131 -23.66 3.15 -10.57
C ILE A 131 -23.15 1.87 -9.89
N LEU A 132 -22.02 1.34 -10.38
CA LEU A 132 -21.34 0.19 -9.78
C LEU A 132 -20.28 0.62 -8.77
N ARG A 133 -19.58 1.74 -9.03
CA ARG A 133 -18.56 2.32 -8.13
C ARG A 133 -18.51 3.84 -8.29
N GLY A 134 -18.32 4.54 -7.17
CA GLY A 134 -18.29 6.00 -7.09
C GLY A 134 -19.68 6.60 -6.85
N SER A 135 -19.86 7.85 -7.24
CA SER A 135 -21.13 8.58 -7.21
C SER A 135 -21.35 9.29 -8.54
N GLN A 136 -22.54 9.86 -8.75
CA GLN A 136 -22.88 10.53 -10.00
C GLN A 136 -21.92 11.69 -10.31
N ASP A 137 -21.51 12.42 -9.28
CA ASP A 137 -20.65 13.60 -9.35
C ASP A 137 -19.15 13.27 -9.22
N SER A 138 -18.78 11.99 -9.10
CA SER A 138 -17.39 11.61 -8.94
C SER A 138 -16.62 11.70 -10.26
N HIS A 139 -15.43 12.30 -10.20
CA HIS A 139 -14.48 12.34 -11.31
C HIS A 139 -13.95 10.97 -11.74
N ARG A 140 -14.13 9.94 -10.90
CA ARG A 140 -13.88 8.54 -11.21
C ARG A 140 -15.12 7.72 -10.88
N LYS A 141 -15.82 7.21 -11.90
CA LYS A 141 -16.99 6.36 -11.70
C LYS A 141 -17.03 5.19 -12.67
N VAL A 142 -17.67 4.12 -12.22
CA VAL A 142 -17.95 2.93 -13.02
C VAL A 142 -19.45 2.75 -13.03
N VAL A 143 -20.03 2.74 -14.22
CA VAL A 143 -21.48 2.63 -14.41
C VAL A 143 -21.81 1.48 -15.35
N LYS A 144 -22.92 0.80 -15.10
CA LYS A 144 -23.50 -0.21 -15.99
C LYS A 144 -24.53 0.46 -16.88
N VAL A 145 -24.30 0.42 -18.19
CA VAL A 145 -25.19 0.99 -19.21
C VAL A 145 -25.91 -0.16 -19.89
N GLY A 146 -27.25 -0.12 -19.87
CA GLY A 146 -28.07 -1.23 -20.39
C GLY A 146 -27.82 -2.55 -19.64
N SER A 147 -27.97 -3.67 -20.34
CA SER A 147 -27.84 -5.01 -19.75
C SER A 147 -26.42 -5.58 -19.76
N ASN A 148 -25.60 -5.19 -20.74
CA ASN A 148 -24.38 -5.91 -21.12
C ASN A 148 -23.11 -5.05 -21.21
N MET A 149 -23.16 -3.77 -20.81
CA MET A 149 -22.02 -2.86 -20.94
C MET A 149 -21.68 -2.15 -19.62
N VAL A 150 -20.39 -1.99 -19.39
CA VAL A 150 -19.82 -1.15 -18.33
C VAL A 150 -19.06 0.00 -18.96
N ALA A 151 -19.19 1.18 -18.38
CA ALA A 151 -18.42 2.35 -18.71
C ALA A 151 -17.63 2.81 -17.50
N LYS A 152 -16.31 2.92 -17.67
CA LYS A 152 -15.41 3.57 -16.71
C LYS A 152 -15.11 4.97 -17.20
N LEU A 153 -15.42 5.96 -16.36
CA LEU A 153 -15.21 7.37 -16.62
C LEU A 153 -14.15 7.90 -15.67
N ARG A 154 -13.13 8.55 -16.19
CA ARG A 154 -12.03 9.10 -15.39
C ARG A 154 -11.56 10.43 -15.96
N LEU A 155 -11.36 11.43 -15.10
CA LEU A 155 -10.82 12.75 -15.49
C LEU A 155 -9.31 12.73 -15.86
N ASP A 156 -8.62 11.59 -15.66
CA ASP A 156 -7.19 11.43 -15.91
C ASP A 156 -6.98 10.54 -17.17
N PRO A 157 -6.53 11.13 -18.30
CA PRO A 157 -6.46 10.45 -19.60
C PRO A 157 -5.29 9.48 -19.74
N GLU A 158 -4.34 9.44 -18.81
CA GLU A 158 -3.08 8.69 -18.95
C GLU A 158 -3.18 7.18 -18.63
N ALA A 159 -4.38 6.65 -18.38
CA ALA A 159 -4.55 5.26 -17.98
C ALA A 159 -4.44 4.29 -19.16
N ALA A 160 -3.39 3.46 -19.16
CA ALA A 160 -3.16 2.38 -20.13
C ALA A 160 -4.05 1.13 -19.89
N GLU A 161 -5.17 1.29 -19.20
CA GLU A 161 -6.01 0.17 -18.71
C GLU A 161 -6.63 -0.63 -19.86
N ALA A 162 -7.14 0.04 -20.88
CA ALA A 162 -7.77 -0.61 -22.03
C ALA A 162 -6.74 -1.38 -22.89
N GLU A 163 -5.56 -0.78 -23.08
CA GLU A 163 -4.42 -1.36 -23.76
C GLU A 163 -3.92 -2.59 -23.00
N SER A 164 -3.89 -2.52 -21.66
CA SER A 164 -3.48 -3.63 -20.80
C SER A 164 -4.45 -4.81 -20.87
N MET A 165 -5.76 -4.56 -20.80
CA MET A 165 -6.77 -5.62 -20.98
C MET A 165 -6.69 -6.26 -22.38
N THR A 166 -6.50 -5.44 -23.42
CA THR A 166 -6.33 -5.94 -24.79
C THR A 166 -5.06 -6.79 -24.92
N PHE A 167 -3.96 -6.35 -24.31
CA PHE A 167 -2.70 -7.07 -24.28
C PHE A 167 -2.84 -8.42 -23.57
N ILE A 168 -3.39 -8.45 -22.35
CA ILE A 168 -3.58 -9.67 -21.57
C ILE A 168 -4.46 -10.68 -22.29
N ARG A 169 -5.58 -10.23 -22.88
CA ARG A 169 -6.48 -11.08 -23.65
C ARG A 169 -5.80 -11.73 -24.86
N ASN A 170 -4.84 -11.06 -25.48
CA ASN A 170 -4.14 -11.57 -26.65
C ASN A 170 -2.96 -12.51 -26.31
N HIS A 171 -2.48 -12.51 -25.07
CA HIS A 171 -1.27 -13.24 -24.68
C HIS A 171 -1.51 -14.34 -23.64
N THR A 172 -2.70 -14.40 -23.04
CA THR A 172 -3.03 -15.33 -21.96
C THR A 172 -4.46 -15.86 -22.09
N THR A 173 -4.82 -16.83 -21.25
CA THR A 173 -6.21 -17.27 -21.06
C THR A 173 -6.89 -16.55 -19.91
N ILE A 174 -6.30 -15.48 -19.37
CA ILE A 174 -6.86 -14.74 -18.25
C ILE A 174 -8.16 -14.08 -18.72
N PRO A 175 -9.30 -14.34 -18.06
CA PRO A 175 -10.53 -13.67 -18.41
C PRO A 175 -10.44 -12.22 -17.95
N VAL A 176 -10.55 -11.29 -18.91
CA VAL A 176 -10.61 -9.85 -18.69
C VAL A 176 -11.79 -9.29 -19.46
N PRO A 177 -12.48 -8.21 -19.05
CA PRO A 177 -13.56 -7.65 -19.84
C PRO A 177 -13.09 -7.21 -21.24
N ARG A 178 -13.85 -7.55 -22.29
CA ARG A 178 -13.58 -7.10 -23.66
C ARG A 178 -13.82 -5.60 -23.76
N VAL A 179 -12.79 -4.87 -24.19
CA VAL A 179 -12.91 -3.46 -24.55
C VAL A 179 -13.76 -3.34 -25.81
N LEU A 180 -14.81 -2.51 -25.74
CA LEU A 180 -15.77 -2.25 -26.82
C LEU A 180 -15.51 -0.93 -27.53
N ASN A 181 -15.06 0.09 -26.78
CA ASN A 181 -14.66 1.39 -27.30
C ASN A 181 -13.85 2.15 -26.23
N THR A 182 -12.97 3.04 -26.68
CA THR A 182 -12.25 4.00 -25.83
C THR A 182 -12.24 5.36 -26.50
N TYR A 183 -12.59 6.41 -25.78
CA TYR A 183 -12.57 7.77 -26.32
C TYR A 183 -12.41 8.80 -25.19
N GLU A 184 -12.06 10.03 -25.59
CA GLU A 184 -11.94 11.17 -24.70
C GLU A 184 -13.01 12.21 -25.07
N GLU A 185 -13.64 12.79 -24.04
CA GLU A 185 -14.67 13.80 -24.19
C GLU A 185 -14.74 14.66 -22.93
N GLU A 186 -14.73 15.99 -23.10
CA GLU A 186 -14.81 16.97 -21.99
C GLU A 186 -13.79 16.74 -20.86
N GLY A 187 -12.58 16.26 -21.21
CA GLY A 187 -11.52 15.96 -20.25
C GLY A 187 -11.67 14.62 -19.53
N TYR A 188 -12.73 13.84 -19.81
CA TYR A 188 -12.88 12.49 -19.33
C TYR A 188 -12.40 11.48 -20.37
N ARG A 189 -11.67 10.46 -19.90
CA ARG A 189 -11.43 9.23 -20.64
C ARG A 189 -12.53 8.22 -20.32
N TYR A 190 -13.08 7.65 -21.38
CA TYR A 190 -14.11 6.62 -21.36
C TYR A 190 -13.50 5.29 -21.79
N ILE A 191 -13.75 4.25 -21.00
CA ILE A 191 -13.50 2.86 -21.39
C ILE A 191 -14.83 2.14 -21.34
N LEU A 192 -15.36 1.79 -22.52
CA LEU A 192 -16.54 0.96 -22.65
C LEU A 192 -16.09 -0.50 -22.76
N MET A 193 -16.63 -1.35 -21.92
CA MET A 193 -16.25 -2.76 -21.84
C MET A 193 -17.47 -3.65 -21.59
N GLU A 194 -17.35 -4.94 -21.87
CA GLU A 194 -18.42 -5.89 -21.58
C GLU A 194 -18.72 -5.97 -20.07
N PHE A 195 -20.00 -6.06 -19.73
CA PHE A 195 -20.41 -6.39 -18.37
C PHE A 195 -20.21 -7.89 -18.15
N VAL A 196 -19.35 -8.25 -17.21
CA VAL A 196 -19.14 -9.64 -16.80
C VAL A 196 -20.06 -9.95 -15.64
N GLU A 197 -20.97 -10.91 -15.85
CA GLU A 197 -21.87 -11.40 -14.81
C GLU A 197 -21.10 -12.20 -13.75
N GLY A 198 -21.41 -11.95 -12.48
CA GLY A 198 -20.84 -12.65 -11.34
C GLY A 198 -20.84 -11.78 -10.09
N GLU A 199 -20.21 -12.28 -9.03
CA GLU A 199 -20.03 -11.57 -7.77
C GLU A 199 -18.54 -11.35 -7.51
N LEU A 200 -18.20 -10.24 -6.85
CA LEU A 200 -16.82 -9.98 -6.42
C LEU A 200 -16.39 -11.03 -5.41
N LEU A 201 -15.21 -11.62 -5.60
CA LEU A 201 -14.66 -12.66 -4.73
C LEU A 201 -14.60 -12.20 -3.28
N GLU A 202 -14.23 -10.94 -3.02
CA GLU A 202 -14.22 -10.35 -1.68
C GLU A 202 -15.58 -10.47 -0.97
N LYS A 203 -16.68 -10.27 -1.70
CA LYS A 203 -18.04 -10.28 -1.13
C LYS A 203 -18.55 -11.69 -0.83
N ILE A 204 -18.09 -12.68 -1.60
CA ILE A 204 -18.56 -14.06 -1.48
C ILE A 204 -17.56 -14.99 -0.81
N TRP A 205 -16.32 -14.55 -0.54
CA TRP A 205 -15.25 -15.40 0.00
C TRP A 205 -15.70 -16.22 1.20
N GLY A 206 -16.34 -15.56 2.18
CA GLY A 206 -16.86 -16.18 3.39
C GLY A 206 -17.99 -17.20 3.17
N LYS A 207 -18.66 -17.17 2.02
CA LYS A 207 -19.78 -18.06 1.67
C LYS A 207 -19.35 -19.27 0.84
N LEU A 208 -18.19 -19.20 0.19
CA LEU A 208 -17.66 -20.26 -0.65
C LEU A 208 -17.24 -21.47 0.19
N SER A 209 -17.49 -22.67 -0.33
CA SER A 209 -16.97 -23.91 0.20
C SER A 209 -15.45 -23.99 0.04
N SER A 210 -14.80 -24.85 0.85
CA SER A 210 -13.35 -25.07 0.73
C SER A 210 -12.95 -25.60 -0.66
N SER A 211 -13.81 -26.37 -1.32
CA SER A 211 -13.60 -26.87 -2.69
C SER A 211 -13.65 -25.74 -3.72
N GLU A 212 -14.64 -24.85 -3.65
CA GLU A 212 -14.74 -23.71 -4.58
C GLU A 212 -13.57 -22.75 -4.40
N ARG A 213 -13.22 -22.42 -3.15
CA ARG A 213 -12.01 -21.63 -2.85
C ARG A 213 -10.76 -22.28 -3.44
N SER A 214 -10.66 -23.61 -3.35
CA SER A 214 -9.53 -24.36 -3.90
C SER A 214 -9.45 -24.25 -5.43
N VAL A 215 -10.57 -24.33 -6.13
CA VAL A 215 -10.65 -24.14 -7.60
C VAL A 215 -10.20 -22.72 -7.96
N ILE A 216 -10.79 -21.71 -7.33
CA ILE A 216 -10.50 -20.29 -7.60
C ILE A 216 -9.02 -19.98 -7.35
N LEU A 217 -8.43 -20.46 -6.25
CA LEU A 217 -7.02 -20.23 -5.95
C LEU A 217 -6.08 -20.94 -6.94
N ASN A 218 -6.47 -22.09 -7.48
CA ASN A 218 -5.69 -22.77 -8.52
C ASN A 218 -5.76 -21.99 -9.84
N GLU A 219 -6.96 -21.56 -10.25
CA GLU A 219 -7.12 -20.70 -11.44
C GLU A 219 -6.30 -19.41 -11.31
N LEU A 220 -6.37 -18.75 -10.15
CA LEU A 220 -5.61 -17.52 -9.91
C LEU A 220 -4.10 -17.77 -9.97
N LYS A 221 -3.62 -18.88 -9.39
CA LYS A 221 -2.21 -19.28 -9.51
C LYS A 221 -1.80 -19.46 -10.97
N ASP A 222 -2.59 -20.20 -11.74
CA ASP A 222 -2.32 -20.49 -13.14
C ASP A 222 -2.31 -19.18 -13.97
N TYR A 223 -3.23 -18.26 -13.70
CA TYR A 223 -3.27 -16.94 -14.33
C TYR A 223 -2.06 -16.07 -13.99
N ILE A 224 -1.62 -16.04 -12.72
CA ILE A 224 -0.39 -15.34 -12.33
C ILE A 224 0.82 -15.93 -13.06
N CYS A 225 0.92 -17.26 -13.14
CA CYS A 225 1.98 -17.93 -13.89
C CYS A 225 1.98 -17.54 -15.37
N GLN A 226 0.82 -17.58 -16.04
CA GLN A 226 0.69 -17.17 -17.44
C GLN A 226 1.13 -15.71 -17.65
N MET A 227 0.65 -14.80 -16.78
CA MET A 227 0.99 -13.37 -16.86
C MET A 227 2.49 -13.13 -16.74
N ARG A 228 3.16 -13.81 -15.81
CA ARG A 228 4.61 -13.70 -15.60
C ARG A 228 5.44 -14.33 -16.71
N GLN A 229 4.87 -15.29 -17.44
CA GLN A 229 5.54 -15.96 -18.56
C GLN A 229 5.43 -15.19 -19.88
N ILE A 230 4.66 -14.10 -19.93
CA ILE A 230 4.63 -13.23 -21.10
C ILE A 230 6.05 -12.72 -21.35
N LYS A 231 6.61 -13.08 -22.51
CA LYS A 231 7.98 -12.69 -22.86
C LYS A 231 8.10 -11.17 -22.88
N CYS A 232 8.85 -10.65 -21.92
CA CYS A 232 9.25 -9.26 -21.91
C CYS A 232 10.19 -9.03 -23.11
N PRO A 233 9.85 -8.12 -24.06
CA PRO A 233 10.80 -7.76 -25.10
C PRO A 233 12.10 -7.23 -24.48
N ASN A 234 13.25 -7.63 -25.01
CA ASN A 234 14.54 -7.21 -24.46
C ASN A 234 14.63 -5.69 -24.34
N GLY A 235 15.00 -5.20 -23.16
CA GLY A 235 15.13 -3.76 -22.89
C GLY A 235 13.81 -3.02 -22.70
N THR A 236 12.69 -3.73 -22.48
CA THR A 236 11.43 -3.09 -22.11
C THR A 236 11.59 -2.36 -20.77
N PRO A 237 11.33 -1.05 -20.74
CA PRO A 237 11.38 -0.27 -19.51
C PRO A 237 10.32 -0.71 -18.48
N ILE A 238 10.61 -0.51 -17.20
CA ILE A 238 9.64 -0.63 -16.10
C ILE A 238 8.64 0.53 -16.21
N GLY A 239 7.36 0.21 -16.27
CA GLY A 239 6.30 1.19 -16.52
C GLY A 239 5.08 0.56 -17.19
N SER A 240 4.16 1.40 -17.68
CA SER A 240 2.93 0.92 -18.31
C SER A 240 3.21 0.18 -19.63
N ILE A 241 2.25 -0.64 -20.09
CA ILE A 241 2.36 -1.37 -21.36
C ILE A 241 2.51 -0.44 -22.58
N THR A 242 2.07 0.81 -22.47
CA THR A 242 2.18 1.83 -23.53
C THR A 242 3.52 2.56 -23.53
N GLY A 243 4.46 2.16 -22.66
CA GLY A 243 5.71 2.88 -22.46
C GLY A 243 5.55 4.14 -21.60
N GLY A 244 4.43 4.25 -20.87
CA GLY A 244 4.17 5.32 -19.93
C GLY A 244 4.77 5.05 -18.54
N PRO A 245 4.50 5.95 -17.56
CA PRO A 245 5.12 5.88 -16.25
C PRO A 245 4.73 4.61 -15.49
N ALA A 246 5.61 4.20 -14.58
CA ALA A 246 5.25 3.29 -13.50
C ALA A 246 4.39 4.04 -12.47
N ILE A 247 3.51 3.32 -11.77
CA ILE A 247 2.61 3.91 -10.78
C ILE A 247 2.83 3.24 -9.42
N ASP A 248 3.06 4.05 -8.39
CA ASP A 248 3.20 3.61 -7.01
C ASP A 248 2.16 4.25 -6.10
N ARG A 249 1.32 3.41 -5.49
CA ARG A 249 0.15 3.81 -4.69
C ARG A 249 0.44 3.96 -3.20
N ARG A 250 1.73 4.01 -2.83
CA ARG A 250 2.12 4.28 -1.45
C ARG A 250 1.71 5.70 -1.05
N GLN A 251 1.74 6.69 -1.94
CA GLN A 251 1.23 8.03 -1.66
C GLN A 251 -0.27 8.19 -1.96
N LEU A 252 -0.92 9.20 -1.34
CA LEU A 252 -2.36 9.45 -1.47
C LEU A 252 -2.78 9.69 -2.94
N ASP A 253 -1.97 10.46 -3.68
CA ASP A 253 -2.24 10.80 -5.09
C ASP A 253 -1.63 9.80 -6.09
N SER A 254 -1.00 8.73 -5.59
CA SER A 254 -0.14 7.81 -6.35
C SER A 254 1.01 8.51 -7.08
N ALA A 255 2.24 8.14 -6.75
CA ALA A 255 3.41 8.65 -7.47
C ALA A 255 3.47 8.03 -8.88
N LYS A 256 3.76 8.85 -9.89
CA LYS A 256 3.96 8.42 -11.28
C LYS A 256 5.28 8.99 -11.80
N ASP A 257 6.12 8.15 -12.40
CA ASP A 257 7.34 8.58 -13.10
C ASP A 257 7.87 7.43 -13.98
N GLY A 258 8.93 7.68 -14.74
CA GLY A 258 9.49 6.77 -15.71
C GLY A 258 8.94 7.01 -17.14
N PRO A 259 8.99 6.00 -18.01
CA PRO A 259 9.38 4.62 -17.72
C PRO A 259 10.87 4.47 -17.39
N PHE A 260 11.23 3.47 -16.58
CA PHE A 260 12.59 3.27 -16.07
C PHE A 260 13.36 2.23 -16.87
N LYS A 261 14.61 2.52 -17.22
CA LYS A 261 15.44 1.61 -18.04
C LYS A 261 15.98 0.43 -17.25
N SER A 262 16.04 0.54 -15.92
CA SER A 262 16.56 -0.48 -15.02
C SER A 262 15.80 -0.50 -13.70
N GLU A 263 15.86 -1.63 -12.99
CA GLU A 263 15.35 -1.73 -11.62
C GLU A 263 16.08 -0.76 -10.67
N ALA A 264 17.36 -0.45 -10.93
CA ALA A 264 18.09 0.54 -10.16
C ALA A 264 17.45 1.94 -10.27
N ASP A 265 17.15 2.40 -11.48
CA ASP A 265 16.49 3.70 -11.69
C ASP A 265 15.10 3.73 -11.02
N PHE A 266 14.35 2.63 -11.12
CA PHE A 266 13.05 2.48 -10.45
C PHE A 266 13.19 2.53 -8.92
N ASN A 267 14.20 1.90 -8.35
CA ASN A 267 14.48 1.92 -6.92
C ASN A 267 14.92 3.31 -6.44
N GLU A 268 15.76 4.02 -7.19
CA GLU A 268 16.14 5.40 -6.88
C GLU A 268 14.92 6.32 -6.83
N TRP A 269 14.01 6.18 -7.80
CA TRP A 269 12.75 6.91 -7.79
C TRP A 269 11.87 6.56 -6.60
N GLN A 270 11.74 5.27 -6.24
CA GLN A 270 11.02 4.88 -5.03
C GLN A 270 11.63 5.57 -3.80
N LEU A 271 12.94 5.45 -3.59
CA LEU A 271 13.65 6.06 -2.45
C LEU A 271 13.51 7.58 -2.39
N ALA A 272 13.37 8.26 -3.53
CA ALA A 272 13.12 9.70 -3.60
C ALA A 272 11.76 10.11 -2.99
N GLN A 273 10.84 9.16 -2.82
CA GLN A 273 9.55 9.40 -2.16
C GLN A 273 9.63 9.45 -0.63
N LEU A 274 10.78 9.10 -0.02
CA LEU A 274 10.99 9.24 1.41
C LEU A 274 11.02 10.73 1.81
N HIS A 275 10.32 11.06 2.90
CA HIS A 275 10.31 12.42 3.46
C HIS A 275 11.72 12.97 3.66
N GLU A 276 11.94 14.25 3.35
CA GLU A 276 13.25 14.91 3.49
C GLU A 276 13.88 14.69 4.87
N GLU A 277 13.05 14.63 5.92
CA GLU A 277 13.48 14.42 7.31
C GLU A 277 13.83 12.97 7.69
N THR A 278 13.62 11.98 6.81
CA THR A 278 13.96 10.58 7.07
C THR A 278 15.46 10.46 7.38
N PRO A 279 15.85 9.91 8.55
CA PRO A 279 17.25 9.82 8.97
C PRO A 279 18.12 9.07 7.96
N LEU A 280 19.36 9.52 7.79
CA LEU A 280 20.34 8.89 6.87
C LEU A 280 20.48 7.39 7.11
N SER A 281 20.52 6.95 8.37
CA SER A 281 20.62 5.52 8.71
C SER A 281 19.44 4.69 8.18
N ARG A 282 18.24 5.26 8.09
CA ARG A 282 17.08 4.58 7.49
C ARG A 282 17.14 4.63 5.96
N ARG A 283 17.55 5.77 5.38
CA ARG A 283 17.74 5.90 3.93
C ARG A 283 18.77 4.88 3.41
N ASP A 284 19.91 4.77 4.08
CA ASP A 284 20.96 3.79 3.74
C ASP A 284 20.43 2.35 3.87
N LEU A 285 19.63 2.07 4.91
CA LEU A 285 19.02 0.76 5.09
C LEU A 285 18.03 0.42 3.96
N PHE A 286 17.15 1.35 3.57
CA PHE A 286 16.24 1.14 2.45
C PHE A 286 17.00 0.93 1.16
N ALA A 287 18.02 1.75 0.88
CA ALA A 287 18.85 1.59 -0.31
C ALA A 287 19.55 0.22 -0.34
N ALA A 288 20.08 -0.25 0.78
CA ALA A 288 20.73 -1.56 0.88
C ALA A 288 19.77 -2.75 0.71
N LEU A 289 18.49 -2.57 1.04
CA LEU A 289 17.45 -3.60 0.91
C LEU A 289 16.75 -3.60 -0.45
N HIS A 290 16.89 -2.53 -1.24
CA HIS A 290 16.40 -2.46 -2.62
C HIS A 290 17.33 -3.23 -3.57
N ARG A 291 16.98 -4.49 -3.79
CA ARG A 291 17.67 -5.34 -4.76
C ARG A 291 17.40 -4.89 -6.20
N THR A 292 18.31 -5.24 -7.11
CA THR A 292 18.27 -4.86 -8.52
C THR A 292 18.44 -6.07 -9.46
N ASP A 293 18.27 -7.27 -8.93
CA ASP A 293 18.49 -8.54 -9.61
C ASP A 293 17.18 -9.31 -9.86
N HIS A 294 16.04 -8.63 -9.87
CA HIS A 294 14.76 -9.25 -10.19
C HIS A 294 14.52 -9.31 -11.70
N GLU A 295 13.87 -10.38 -12.13
CA GLU A 295 13.30 -10.44 -13.48
C GLU A 295 12.18 -9.40 -13.62
N ILE A 296 12.11 -8.76 -14.78
CA ILE A 296 11.04 -7.81 -15.11
C ILE A 296 9.94 -8.56 -15.85
N VAL A 297 8.75 -8.59 -15.25
CA VAL A 297 7.59 -9.35 -15.73
C VAL A 297 6.36 -8.45 -15.82
N PHE A 298 5.35 -8.90 -16.58
CA PHE A 298 4.07 -8.21 -16.57
C PHE A 298 3.38 -8.43 -15.23
N SER A 299 2.91 -7.36 -14.60
CA SER A 299 2.26 -7.35 -13.30
C SER A 299 0.95 -6.59 -13.36
N HIS A 300 -0.03 -6.98 -12.54
CA HIS A 300 -1.32 -6.30 -12.43
C HIS A 300 -1.22 -4.99 -11.62
N GLY A 301 -0.40 -4.96 -10.58
CA GLY A 301 -0.20 -3.81 -9.68
C GLY A 301 -1.32 -3.58 -8.65
N ASP A 302 -2.41 -4.35 -8.73
CA ASP A 302 -3.58 -4.26 -7.83
C ASP A 302 -4.37 -5.58 -7.75
N LEU A 303 -3.66 -6.70 -7.79
CA LEU A 303 -4.34 -7.99 -7.77
C LEU A 303 -4.85 -8.32 -6.35
N ALA A 304 -6.17 -8.29 -6.15
CA ALA A 304 -6.82 -8.57 -4.89
C ALA A 304 -8.25 -9.10 -5.09
N PHE A 305 -8.87 -9.66 -4.04
CA PHE A 305 -10.21 -10.27 -4.15
C PHE A 305 -11.32 -9.30 -4.58
N HIS A 306 -11.15 -7.98 -4.37
CA HIS A 306 -12.11 -6.98 -4.85
C HIS A 306 -12.00 -6.69 -6.35
N ASN A 307 -10.97 -7.22 -7.02
CA ASN A 307 -10.73 -7.12 -8.46
C ASN A 307 -10.93 -8.46 -9.19
N ILE A 308 -11.56 -9.45 -8.54
CA ILE A 308 -11.87 -10.76 -9.12
C ILE A 308 -13.38 -10.96 -9.12
N ILE A 309 -13.96 -11.21 -10.28
CA ILE A 309 -15.37 -11.59 -10.45
C ILE A 309 -15.45 -13.10 -10.58
N VAL A 310 -16.34 -13.72 -9.81
CA VAL A 310 -16.60 -15.16 -9.81
C VAL A 310 -18.03 -15.44 -10.24
N ARG A 311 -18.20 -16.47 -11.06
CA ARG A 311 -19.49 -17.01 -11.47
C ARG A 311 -19.41 -18.53 -11.45
N GLU A 312 -20.40 -19.17 -10.82
CA GLU A 312 -20.50 -20.65 -10.75
C GLU A 312 -19.23 -21.32 -10.17
N GLY A 313 -18.58 -20.68 -9.20
CA GLY A 313 -17.38 -21.23 -8.54
C GLY A 313 -16.08 -21.07 -9.34
N HIS A 314 -16.10 -20.36 -10.47
CA HIS A 314 -14.95 -20.11 -11.35
C HIS A 314 -14.69 -18.61 -11.51
N ILE A 315 -13.42 -18.24 -11.74
CA ILE A 315 -13.05 -16.87 -12.09
C ILE A 315 -13.65 -16.53 -13.46
N ALA A 316 -14.57 -15.57 -13.46
CA ALA A 316 -15.24 -15.06 -14.65
C ALA A 316 -14.52 -13.84 -15.25
N ALA A 317 -13.85 -13.03 -14.43
CA ALA A 317 -12.96 -11.96 -14.87
C ALA A 317 -12.00 -11.47 -13.78
N ILE A 318 -10.84 -10.99 -14.20
CA ILE A 318 -9.95 -10.12 -13.42
C ILE A 318 -10.05 -8.70 -14.00
N ILE A 319 -10.28 -7.71 -13.15
CA ILE A 319 -10.61 -6.32 -13.52
C ILE A 319 -9.65 -5.29 -12.89
N ASP A 320 -9.79 -4.02 -13.27
CA ASP A 320 -9.02 -2.87 -12.74
C ASP A 320 -7.50 -2.94 -13.05
N TRP A 321 -7.18 -3.13 -14.34
CA TRP A 321 -5.80 -3.22 -14.88
C TRP A 321 -5.09 -1.86 -15.00
N GLU A 322 -5.57 -0.83 -14.31
CA GLU A 322 -5.09 0.56 -14.48
C GLU A 322 -3.65 0.77 -13.99
N TYR A 323 -3.17 -0.09 -13.09
CA TYR A 323 -1.82 -0.04 -12.52
C TYR A 323 -0.88 -1.09 -13.11
N SER A 324 -1.35 -1.80 -14.14
CA SER A 324 -0.59 -2.88 -14.74
C SER A 324 0.51 -2.39 -15.67
N GLY A 325 1.51 -3.23 -15.87
CA GLY A 325 2.70 -2.89 -16.63
C GLY A 325 3.85 -3.85 -16.37
N TRP A 326 5.04 -3.44 -16.76
CA TRP A 326 6.28 -4.17 -16.55
C TRP A 326 6.90 -3.75 -15.22
N TYR A 327 7.08 -4.70 -14.31
CA TYR A 327 7.59 -4.45 -12.95
C TYR A 327 8.49 -5.62 -12.50
N PRO A 328 9.32 -5.42 -11.46
CA PRO A 328 10.03 -6.52 -10.81
C PRO A 328 9.10 -7.66 -10.38
N GLU A 329 9.54 -8.91 -10.51
CA GLU A 329 8.72 -10.12 -10.25
C GLU A 329 8.11 -10.23 -8.84
N HIS A 330 8.62 -9.47 -7.87
CA HIS A 330 8.07 -9.37 -6.52
C HIS A 330 6.87 -8.40 -6.41
N TRP A 331 6.62 -7.56 -7.41
CA TRP A 331 5.69 -6.43 -7.31
C TRP A 331 4.26 -6.87 -6.96
N ASP A 332 3.65 -7.75 -7.77
CA ASP A 332 2.33 -8.29 -7.47
C ASP A 332 2.29 -9.07 -6.15
N TYR A 333 3.39 -9.74 -5.78
CA TYR A 333 3.44 -10.41 -4.47
C TYR A 333 3.26 -9.42 -3.33
N CYS A 334 4.02 -8.31 -3.35
CA CYS A 334 3.93 -7.28 -2.32
C CYS A 334 2.55 -6.60 -2.33
N LYS A 335 2.08 -6.19 -3.52
CA LYS A 335 0.80 -5.47 -3.64
C LYS A 335 -0.39 -6.35 -3.30
N THR A 336 -0.42 -7.61 -3.70
CA THR A 336 -1.49 -8.54 -3.30
C THR A 336 -1.46 -8.83 -1.80
N ARG A 337 -0.27 -8.97 -1.20
CA ARG A 337 -0.16 -9.32 0.21
C ARG A 337 -0.59 -8.20 1.15
N SER A 338 -0.52 -6.93 0.75
CA SER A 338 -1.10 -5.84 1.54
C SER A 338 -2.63 -5.94 1.69
N PHE A 339 -3.32 -6.64 0.76
CA PHE A 339 -4.76 -6.93 0.84
C PHE A 339 -5.07 -8.32 1.42
N LEU A 340 -4.20 -9.30 1.17
CA LEU A 340 -4.35 -10.70 1.61
C LEU A 340 -3.46 -11.02 2.82
N SER A 341 -3.27 -10.03 3.71
CA SER A 341 -2.64 -10.21 5.02
C SER A 341 -3.57 -9.70 6.11
N GLY A 342 -3.57 -10.37 7.26
CA GLY A 342 -4.43 -10.00 8.40
C GLY A 342 -5.08 -11.20 9.09
N THR A 343 -5.18 -12.34 8.40
CA THR A 343 -5.56 -13.64 8.99
C THR A 343 -4.67 -14.75 8.42
N ASP A 344 -4.54 -15.85 9.16
CA ASP A 344 -3.80 -17.03 8.71
C ASP A 344 -4.39 -17.59 7.40
N GLU A 345 -5.71 -17.55 7.25
CA GLU A 345 -6.41 -18.00 6.04
C GLU A 345 -6.01 -17.20 4.79
N LEU A 346 -6.03 -15.86 4.87
CA LEU A 346 -5.66 -15.01 3.75
C LEU A 346 -4.16 -15.12 3.44
N TYR A 347 -3.34 -15.26 4.46
CA TYR A 347 -1.91 -15.53 4.31
C TYR A 347 -1.66 -16.85 3.56
N ASP A 348 -2.35 -17.93 3.93
CA ASP A 348 -2.24 -19.22 3.25
C ASP A 348 -2.75 -19.15 1.80
N CYS A 349 -3.77 -18.34 1.52
CA CYS A 349 -4.20 -18.07 0.16
C CYS A 349 -3.10 -17.40 -0.66
N CYS A 350 -2.49 -16.33 -0.15
CA CYS A 350 -1.39 -15.63 -0.81
C CYS A 350 -0.20 -16.56 -1.05
N LYS A 351 0.15 -17.39 -0.05
CA LYS A 351 1.20 -18.41 -0.17
C LYS A 351 0.91 -19.44 -1.27
N ARG A 352 -0.37 -19.78 -1.46
CA ARG A 352 -0.80 -20.76 -2.48
C ARG A 352 -0.74 -20.22 -3.90
N ILE A 353 -1.10 -18.95 -4.12
CA ILE A 353 -1.22 -18.36 -5.46
C ILE A 353 0.12 -17.89 -6.04
N PHE A 354 1.12 -17.62 -5.20
CA PHE A 354 2.47 -17.25 -5.64
C PHE A 354 3.46 -18.40 -5.45
N GLU A 355 4.10 -18.82 -6.54
CA GLU A 355 5.12 -19.89 -6.51
C GLU A 355 6.37 -19.51 -5.71
N LYS A 356 6.88 -18.29 -5.94
CA LYS A 356 8.01 -17.72 -5.20
C LYS A 356 7.50 -16.76 -4.13
N GLN A 357 8.09 -16.86 -2.94
CA GLN A 357 7.76 -16.03 -1.79
C GLN A 357 8.83 -14.95 -1.60
N TYR A 358 8.43 -13.68 -1.59
CA TYR A 358 9.32 -12.52 -1.48
C TYR A 358 9.18 -11.87 -0.10
N TYR A 359 9.51 -12.62 0.95
CA TYR A 359 9.29 -12.18 2.34
C TYR A 359 10.08 -10.92 2.70
N SER A 360 11.32 -10.82 2.23
CA SER A 360 12.18 -9.65 2.42
C SER A 360 11.62 -8.42 1.73
N GLU A 361 11.21 -8.57 0.47
CA GLU A 361 10.69 -7.51 -0.37
C GLU A 361 9.34 -7.03 0.15
N TYR A 362 8.48 -7.94 0.63
CA TYR A 362 7.21 -7.58 1.26
C TYR A 362 7.40 -6.85 2.60
N PHE A 363 8.28 -7.37 3.47
CA PHE A 363 8.57 -6.70 4.73
C PHE A 363 9.13 -5.29 4.49
N MET A 364 10.00 -5.16 3.49
CA MET A 364 10.53 -3.88 3.03
C MET A 364 9.41 -2.98 2.48
N ASP A 365 8.56 -3.48 1.58
CA ASP A 365 7.43 -2.73 0.98
C ASP A 365 6.46 -2.19 2.04
N GLU A 366 6.09 -3.00 3.03
CA GLU A 366 5.24 -2.60 4.15
C GLU A 366 5.87 -1.49 4.99
N TRP A 367 7.13 -1.68 5.39
CA TRP A 367 7.82 -0.69 6.20
C TRP A 367 8.04 0.60 5.42
N PHE A 368 8.48 0.49 4.17
CA PHE A 368 8.68 1.61 3.26
C PHE A 368 7.38 2.39 3.05
N THR A 369 6.25 1.70 2.86
CA THR A 369 4.92 2.32 2.76
C THR A 369 4.58 3.17 3.99
N ARG A 370 4.89 2.69 5.19
CA ARG A 370 4.66 3.45 6.42
C ARG A 370 5.51 4.72 6.50
N GLU A 371 6.78 4.63 6.11
CA GLU A 371 7.68 5.78 6.11
C GLU A 371 7.23 6.82 5.06
N VAL A 372 6.88 6.39 3.85
CA VAL A 372 6.39 7.27 2.77
C VAL A 372 5.06 7.93 3.11
N ARG A 373 4.15 7.23 3.81
CA ARG A 373 2.82 7.78 4.15
C ARG A 373 2.81 8.70 5.35
N HIS A 374 3.64 8.40 6.34
CA HIS A 374 3.50 8.98 7.68
C HIS A 374 4.78 9.64 8.20
N GLY A 375 5.86 9.68 7.40
CA GLY A 375 7.13 10.26 7.83
C GLY A 375 7.87 9.48 8.91
N GLY A 376 7.36 8.31 9.32
CA GLY A 376 8.03 7.41 10.24
C GLY A 376 8.52 8.08 11.53
N PHE A 377 7.64 8.75 12.28
CA PHE A 377 7.93 9.17 13.66
C PHE A 377 6.79 8.82 14.60
#